data_AF-A0A963L7A5-F1
#
_entry.id   AF-A0A963L7A5-F1
#
_cell.length_a   1.000
_cell.length_b   1.000
_cell.length_c   1.000
_cell.angle_alpha   90.00
_cell.angle_beta   90.00
_cell.angle_gamma   90.00
#
_symmetry.space_group_name_H-M   'P 1'
#
loop_
_entity.id
_entity.type
_entity.pdbx_description
1 polymer ?
#
loop_
_entity_poly.entity_id
_entity_poly.type
_entity_poly.pdbx_seq_one_letter_code
_entity_poly.pdbx_strand_id
1 'polypeptide(L)' 'DMVVASVLMSLGMMMLSPVLVALPFKLMLFVLADGWNLLLGSLAASFAT' A
#
# COMPACT_ATOMS: atom_id res chain seq x y z
N ASP A 1 -3.66 -2.90 4.12
CA ASP A 1 -4.54 -2.29 5.14
C ASP A 1 -5.23 -3.31 6.03
N MET A 2 -6.19 -4.10 5.51
CA MET A 2 -6.93 -5.07 6.35
C MET A 2 -6.02 -6.07 7.06
N VAL A 3 -4.95 -6.55 6.41
CA VAL A 3 -3.95 -7.45 7.03
C VAL A 3 -3.19 -6.77 8.16
N VAL A 4 -2.78 -5.50 7.97
CA VAL A 4 -2.06 -4.75 9.03
C VAL A 4 -3.00 -4.45 10.20
N ALA A 5 -4.26 -4.14 9.91
CA ALA A 5 -5.29 -3.93 10.93
C ALA A 5 -5.59 -5.21 11.72
N SER A 6 -5.76 -6.36 11.06
CA SER A 6 -6.06 -7.62 11.75
C SER A 6 -4.89 -8.08 12.63
N VAL A 7 -3.64 -7.87 12.21
CA VAL A 7 -2.45 -8.14 13.02
C VAL A 7 -2.41 -7.22 14.24
N LEU A 8 -2.62 -5.90 14.08
CA LEU A 8 -2.67 -4.96 15.20
C LEU A 8 -3.80 -5.27 16.20
N MET A 9 -4.97 -5.66 15.69
CA MET A 9 -6.09 -6.11 16.52
C MET A 9 -5.77 -7.41 17.26
N SER A 10 -5.06 -8.36 16.62
CA SER A 10 -4.61 -9.59 17.27
C SER A 10 -3.55 -9.36 18.37
N LEU A 11 -2.77 -8.28 18.25
CA LEU A 11 -1.79 -7.83 19.24
C LEU A 11 -2.42 -7.04 20.40
N GLY A 12 -3.73 -6.82 20.38
CA GLY A 12 -4.45 -6.06 21.42
C GLY A 12 -4.27 -4.54 21.32
N MET A 13 -3.66 -4.02 20.25
CA MET A 13 -3.39 -2.59 20.08
C MET A 13 -4.58 -1.89 19.40
N MET A 14 -5.65 -1.63 20.17
CA MET A 14 -6.87 -0.97 19.65
C MET A 14 -6.78 0.56 19.57
N MET A 15 -5.85 1.17 20.29
CA MET A 15 -5.71 2.65 20.37
C MET A 15 -4.81 3.24 19.28
N LEU A 16 -3.99 2.41 18.64
CA LEU A 16 -3.11 2.83 17.55
C LEU A 16 -3.87 2.77 16.23
N SER A 17 -3.90 3.89 15.51
CA SER A 17 -4.48 3.91 14.16
C SER A 17 -3.71 2.95 13.25
N PRO A 18 -4.37 1.92 12.67
CA PRO A 18 -3.72 0.97 11.78
C PRO A 18 -3.14 1.63 10.53
N VAL A 19 -3.65 2.81 10.16
CA VAL A 19 -3.26 3.56 8.97
C VAL A 19 -1.82 4.04 9.06
N LEU A 20 -1.41 4.54 10.24
CA LEU A 20 -0.04 5.04 10.44
C LEU A 20 0.99 3.92 10.31
N VAL A 21 0.65 2.71 10.77
CA VAL A 21 1.50 1.53 10.63
C VAL A 21 1.48 1.00 9.19
N ALA A 22 0.33 1.02 8.51
CA ALA A 22 0.22 0.51 7.14
C ALA A 22 0.89 1.40 6.08
N LEU A 23 1.02 2.71 6.34
CA LEU A 23 1.55 3.69 5.39
C LEU A 23 2.99 3.41 4.91
N PRO A 24 3.99 3.18 5.80
CA PRO A 24 5.34 2.84 5.36
C PRO A 24 5.39 1.50 4.61
N PHE A 25 4.60 0.50 5.01
CA PHE A 25 4.53 -0.78 4.29
C PHE A 25 3.96 -0.66 2.88
N LYS A 26 2.92 0.16 2.70
CA LYS A 26 2.37 0.48 1.38
C LYS A 26 3.41 1.13 0.48
N LEU A 27 4.12 2.14 1.00
CA LEU A 27 5.16 2.83 0.24
C LEU A 27 6.32 1.90 -0.12
N MET A 28 6.73 1.03 0.82
CA MET A 28 7.75 0.02 0.56
C MET A 28 7.32 -0.94 -0.56
N LEU A 29 6.11 -1.51 -0.48
CA LEU A 29 5.58 -2.39 -1.53
C LEU A 29 5.48 -1.68 -2.88
N PHE A 30 5.04 -0.42 -2.88
CA PHE A 30 4.88 0.37 -4.08
C PHE A 30 6.24 0.64 -4.77
N VAL A 31 7.28 0.96 -4.01
CA VAL A 31 8.63 1.16 -4.55
C VAL A 31 9.25 -0.17 -5.00
N LEU A 32 9.10 -1.24 -4.22
CA LEU A 32 9.64 -2.57 -4.57
C LEU A 32 9.02 -3.15 -5.85
N ALA A 33 7.75 -2.83 -6.13
CA ALA A 33 7.06 -3.26 -7.32
C ALA A 33 7.29 -2.33 -8.55
N ASP A 34 8.18 -1.34 -8.45
CA ASP A 34 8.35 -0.27 -9.45
C ASP A 34 7.01 0.38 -9.85
N GLY A 35 6.19 0.70 -8.84
CA GLY A 35 4.80 1.10 -9.02
C GLY A 35 4.61 2.36 -9.86
N TRP A 36 5.58 3.28 -9.87
CA TRP A 36 5.53 4.48 -10.73
C TRP A 36 5.66 4.13 -12.21
N ASN A 37 6.57 3.23 -12.57
CA ASN A 37 6.75 2.81 -13.95
C ASN A 37 5.50 2.06 -14.45
N LEU A 38 4.96 1.15 -13.64
CA LEU A 38 3.74 0.42 -13.96
C LEU A 38 2.52 1.35 -14.13
N LEU A 39 2.35 2.33 -13.24
CA LEU A 39 1.26 3.31 -13.34
C LEU A 39 1.39 4.17 -14.61
N LEU A 40 2.57 4.73 -14.86
CA LEU A 40 2.76 5.61 -16.03
C LEU A 40 2.70 4.82 -17.34
N GLY A 41 3.27 3.62 -17.39
CA GLY A 41 3.21 2.74 -18.55
C GLY A 41 1.79 2.28 -18.87
N SER A 42 1.01 1.87 -17.85
CA SER A 42 -0.41 1.51 -18.05
C SER A 42 -1.27 2.70 -18.45
N LEU A 43 -1.03 3.88 -17.88
CA LEU A 43 -1.70 5.12 -18.29
C LEU A 43 -1.38 5.46 -19.75
N ALA A 44 -0.10 5.51 -20.14
CA ALA A 44 0.30 5.80 -21.51
C ALA A 44 -0.28 4.80 -22.52
N ALA A 45 -0.25 3.50 -22.19
CA ALA A 45 -0.86 2.46 -23.02
C ALA A 45 -2.38 2.62 -23.15
N SER A 46 -3.07 3.11 -22.10
CA SER A 46 -4.51 3.37 -22.15
C SER A 46 -4.90 4.51 -23.09
N PHE A 47 -3.99 5.45 -23.39
CA PHE A 47 -4.25 6.57 -24.30
C PHE A 47 -3.73 6.34 -25.73
N ALA A 48 -2.92 5.30 -25.97
CA ALA A 48 -2.29 5.02 -27.26
C ALA A 48 -3.17 4.18 -28.23
N THR A 49 -4.49 4.37 -28.18
CA THR A 49 -5.45 3.95 -29.22
C THR A 49 -5.58 5.02 -30.29
#